data_AF-A0A2E4KB39-F1
#
_entry.id   AF-A0A2E4KB39-F1
#
_cell.length_a   1.000
_cell.length_b   1.000
_cell.length_c   1.000
_cell.angle_alpha   90.00
_cell.angle_beta   90.00
_cell.angle_gamma   90.00
#
_symmetry.space_group_name_H-M   'P 1'
#
loop_
_entity.id
_entity.type
_entity.pdbx_description
1 polymer ?
#
loop_
_entity_poly.entity_id
_entity_poly.type
_entity_poly.pdbx_seq_one_letter_code
_entity_poly.pdbx_strand_id
1 'polypeptide(L)' 'MKKKIIKSYKDKYDVDLRKLKKIRNKLFPQNILQERYDSFISYYIVFGEDLIKTLMQVIEPLDTNFLVLSLKEK' A
#
# COMPACT_ATOMS: atom_id res chain seq x y z
N MET A 1 -8.13 -35.21 12.30
CA MET A 1 -9.10 -34.35 11.58
C MET A 1 -8.73 -32.87 11.56
N LYS A 2 -8.57 -32.18 12.70
CA LYS A 2 -8.32 -30.72 12.77
C LYS A 2 -7.18 -30.20 11.87
N LYS A 3 -6.01 -30.86 11.85
CA LYS A 3 -4.88 -30.45 11.01
C LYS A 3 -5.20 -30.45 9.50
N LYS A 4 -6.00 -31.41 9.03
CA LYS A 4 -6.42 -31.53 7.61
C LYS A 4 -7.40 -30.42 7.23
N ILE A 5 -8.32 -30.08 8.14
CA ILE A 5 -9.27 -28.98 7.98
C ILE A 5 -8.52 -27.64 7.91
N ILE A 6 -7.60 -27.38 8.85
CA ILE A 6 -6.78 -26.16 8.86
C ILE A 6 -5.95 -26.03 7.58
N LYS A 7 -5.36 -27.13 7.10
CA LYS A 7 -4.60 -27.14 5.84
C LYS A 7 -5.49 -26.78 4.64
N SER A 8 -6.66 -27.41 4.52
CA SER A 8 -7.60 -27.13 3.44
C SER A 8 -8.07 -25.66 3.42
N TYR A 9 -8.32 -25.06 4.60
CA TYR A 9 -8.64 -23.64 4.68
C TYR A 9 -7.48 -22.74 4.30
N LYS A 10 -6.25 -23.07 4.74
CA LYS A 10 -5.05 -22.34 4.32
C LYS A 10 -4.90 -22.37 2.81
N ASP A 11 -4.96 -23.56 2.20
CA ASP A 11 -4.84 -23.74 0.75
C ASP A 11 -5.93 -22.97 0.00
N LYS A 12 -7.18 -22.97 0.51
CA LYS A 12 -8.31 -22.23 -0.07
C LYS A 12 -8.09 -20.71 -0.08
N TYR A 13 -7.55 -20.14 1.00
CA TYR A 13 -7.40 -18.69 1.15
C TYR A 13 -6.00 -18.17 0.87
N ASP A 14 -5.05 -19.04 0.53
CA ASP A 14 -3.64 -18.70 0.36
C ASP A 14 -3.44 -17.59 -0.68
N VAL A 15 -4.15 -17.66 -1.81
CA VAL A 15 -4.08 -16.63 -2.87
C VAL A 15 -4.54 -15.26 -2.37
N ASP A 16 -5.66 -15.20 -1.66
CA ASP A 16 -6.22 -13.95 -1.17
C ASP A 16 -5.37 -13.37 -0.03
N LEU A 17 -4.87 -14.23 0.86
CA LEU A 17 -3.92 -13.84 1.91
C LEU A 17 -2.63 -13.28 1.32
N ARG A 18 -2.11 -13.86 0.24
CA ARG A 18 -0.93 -13.33 -0.47
C ARG A 18 -1.21 -11.96 -1.08
N LYS A 19 -2.38 -11.76 -1.70
CA LYS A 19 -2.78 -10.44 -2.24
C LYS A 19 -2.89 -9.39 -1.13
N LEU A 20 -3.57 -9.70 -0.04
CA LEU A 20 -3.69 -8.81 1.12
C LEU A 20 -2.31 -8.48 1.71
N LYS A 21 -1.44 -9.48 1.85
CA LYS A 21 -0.08 -9.28 2.34
C LYS A 21 0.74 -8.39 1.41
N LYS A 22 0.58 -8.54 0.10
CA LYS A 22 1.23 -7.67 -0.90
C LYS A 22 0.80 -6.20 -0.74
N ILE A 23 -0.51 -5.96 -0.59
CA ILE A 23 -1.06 -4.61 -0.38
C ILE A 23 -0.56 -4.04 0.95
N ARG A 24 -0.67 -4.82 2.04
CA ARG A 24 -0.18 -4.41 3.37
C ARG A 24 1.30 -4.06 3.33
N ASN A 25 2.15 -4.88 2.70
CA ASN A 25 3.58 -4.63 2.64
C ASN A 25 3.93 -3.39 1.80
N LYS A 26 3.07 -3.01 0.83
CA LYS A 26 3.24 -1.78 0.05
C LYS A 26 2.88 -0.54 0.87
N LEU A 27 1.79 -0.59 1.64
CA LEU A 27 1.32 0.54 2.46
C LEU A 27 2.06 0.66 3.80
N PHE A 28 2.51 -0.47 4.35
CA PHE A 28 3.16 -0.57 5.64
C PHE A 28 4.44 -1.43 5.56
N PRO A 29 5.45 -1.00 4.79
CA PRO A 29 6.72 -1.72 4.70
C PRO A 29 7.34 -1.85 6.10
N GLN A 30 7.78 -3.07 6.45
CA GLN A 30 8.33 -3.38 7.77
C GLN A 30 7.42 -3.01 8.96
N ASN A 31 6.10 -2.96 8.74
CA ASN A 31 5.10 -2.46 9.72
C ASN A 31 5.27 -0.98 10.11
N ILE A 32 5.95 -0.19 9.29
CA ILE A 32 6.09 1.27 9.45
C ILE A 32 5.30 1.95 8.31
N LEU A 33 4.90 3.21 8.49
CA LEU A 33 4.23 3.99 7.45
C LEU A 33 5.09 4.12 6.19
N GLN A 34 4.45 3.98 5.04
CA GLN A 34 5.09 4.14 3.74
C GLN A 34 5.91 5.44 3.63
N GLU A 35 5.35 6.59 4.03
CA GLU A 35 5.99 7.91 3.94
C GLU A 35 7.31 8.02 4.73
N ARG A 36 7.51 7.15 5.73
CA ARG A 36 8.71 7.13 6.58
C ARG A 36 9.75 6.12 6.10
N TYR A 37 9.37 5.27 5.14
CA TYR A 37 10.21 4.20 4.62
C TYR A 37 10.61 4.47 3.17
N ASP A 38 9.64 4.82 2.32
CA ASP A 38 9.86 5.10 0.92
C ASP A 38 10.45 6.50 0.73
N SER A 39 11.40 6.62 -0.20
CA SER A 39 11.93 7.92 -0.62
C SER A 39 10.98 8.61 -1.58
N PHE A 40 10.70 9.89 -1.33
CA PHE A 40 9.95 10.76 -2.25
C PHE A 40 10.52 10.76 -3.67
N ILE A 41 11.85 10.71 -3.80
CA ILE A 41 12.57 10.78 -5.09
C ILE A 41 12.12 9.65 -6.02
N SER A 42 11.88 8.45 -5.50
CA SER A 42 11.44 7.30 -6.29
C SER A 42 10.10 7.55 -6.99
N TYR A 43 9.18 8.26 -6.33
CA TYR A 43 7.90 8.65 -6.93
C TYR A 43 8.07 9.79 -7.92
N TYR A 44 8.89 10.79 -7.60
CA TYR A 44 9.12 11.94 -8.46
C TYR A 44 9.75 11.54 -9.81
N ILE A 45 10.64 10.56 -9.84
CA ILE A 45 11.22 10.04 -11.09
C ILE A 45 10.15 9.47 -12.03
N VAL A 46 9.13 8.81 -11.49
CA VAL A 46 8.07 8.15 -12.27
C VAL A 46 6.98 9.13 -12.69
N PHE A 47 6.56 10.02 -11.79
CA PHE A 47 5.37 10.86 -11.96
C PHE A 47 5.69 12.34 -12.24
N GLY A 48 6.95 12.76 -12.07
CA GLY A 48 7.39 14.14 -12.33
C GLY A 48 6.64 15.18 -11.51
N GLU A 49 6.46 16.37 -12.11
CA GLU A 49 5.76 17.50 -11.48
C GLU A 49 4.29 17.22 -11.14
N ASP A 50 3.63 16.31 -11.89
CA ASP A 50 2.23 15.97 -11.67
C ASP A 50 2.01 15.34 -10.29
N LEU A 51 3.04 14.70 -9.72
CA LEU A 51 3.03 14.23 -8.34
C LEU A 51 2.80 15.36 -7.36
N ILE A 52 3.61 16.42 -7.44
CA ILE A 52 3.55 17.55 -6.51
C ILE A 52 2.23 18.28 -6.66
N LYS A 53 1.78 18.52 -7.90
CA LYS A 53 0.48 19.15 -8.18
C LYS A 53 -0.67 18.35 -7.57
N THR A 54 -0.64 17.03 -7.74
CA THR A 54 -1.66 16.14 -7.16
C THR A 54 -1.62 16.21 -5.63
N LEU A 55 -0.44 16.05 -5.02
CA LEU A 55 -0.27 16.10 -3.57
C LEU A 55 -0.78 17.41 -2.95
N MET A 56 -0.47 18.55 -3.57
CA MET A 56 -0.96 19.86 -3.11
C MET A 56 -2.48 20.01 -3.18
N GLN A 57 -3.16 19.28 -4.06
CA GLN A 57 -4.62 19.33 -4.20
C GLN A 57 -5.36 18.43 -3.21
N VAL A 58 -4.71 17.34 -2.78
CA VAL A 58 -5.36 16.27 -2.00
C VAL A 58 -4.95 16.25 -0.53
N ILE A 59 -3.81 16.86 -0.17
CA ILE A 59 -3.36 16.92 1.22
C ILE A 59 -4.16 17.98 1.95
N GLU A 60 -4.90 17.57 2.97
CA GLU A 60 -5.53 18.44 3.96
C GLU A 60 -4.77 18.34 5.28
N PRO A 61 -3.98 19.36 5.67
CA PRO A 61 -3.05 19.27 6.82
C PRO A 61 -3.73 19.01 8.17
N LEU A 62 -5.02 19.34 8.28
CA LEU A 62 -5.82 19.17 9.50
C LEU A 62 -6.65 17.88 9.49
N ASP A 63 -6.68 17.15 8.37
CA ASP A 63 -7.29 15.83 8.33
C ASP A 63 -6.34 14.82 9.01
N THR A 64 -6.89 14.04 9.93
CA THR A 64 -6.17 13.00 10.68
C THR A 64 -6.33 11.61 10.08
N ASN A 65 -7.12 11.49 9.02
CA ASN A 65 -7.33 10.24 8.31
C ASN A 65 -6.15 9.89 7.38
N PHE A 66 -6.03 8.61 7.06
CA PHE A 66 -5.07 8.16 6.05
C PHE A 66 -5.56 8.55 4.65
N LEU A 67 -4.72 9.29 3.93
CA LEU A 67 -4.90 9.54 2.52
C LEU A 67 -4.34 8.37 1.69
N VAL A 68 -5.20 7.73 0.90
CA VAL A 68 -4.79 6.66 -0.02
C VAL A 68 -4.83 7.19 -1.46
N LEU A 69 -3.67 7.29 -2.10
CA LEU A 69 -3.55 7.79 -3.47
C LEU A 69 -3.36 6.66 -4.47
N SER A 70 -4.19 6.66 -5.52
CA SER A 70 -4.02 5.78 -6.69
C SER A 70 -3.44 6.60 -7.83
N LEU A 71 -2.11 6.66 -7.88
CA LEU A 71 -1.39 7.22 -9.02
C LEU A 71 -1.43 6.20 -10.16
N LYS A 72 -1.99 6.57 -11.30
CA LYS A 72 -1.91 5.79 -12.53
C LYS A 72 -0.69 6.24 -13.30
N GLU A 73 0.19 5.31 -13.65
CA GLU A 73 1.22 5.56 -14.65
C GLU A 73 0.55 5.87 -16.00
N LYS A 74 1.15 6.76 -16.80
CA LYS A 74 0.72 7.04 -18.17
C LYS A 74 1.04 5.87 -19.09
#